data_AF-A0A1K1N4B0-F1
#
_entry.id   AF-A0A1K1N4B0-F1
#
_cell.length_a   1.000
_cell.length_b   1.000
_cell.length_c   1.000
_cell.angle_alpha   90.00
_cell.angle_beta   90.00
_cell.angle_gamma   90.00
#
_symmetry.space_group_name_H-M   'P 1'
#
loop_
_entity.id
_entity.type
_entity.pdbx_description
1 polymer ?
#
loop_
_entity_poly.entity_id
_entity_poly.type
_entity_poly.pdbx_seq_one_letter_code
_entity_poly.pdbx_strand_id
1 'polypeptide(L)'
;MRYFLNLILFLIFIDGSAAEWKNLKEYRQETGDTILTSQDWLTKDRLRNTIVWQQANSFNLTNNLFLEYQTIAERRDFYKWFALSIEEKGHKVVWPRMAHFISSKLSLTSRFPYNIVVKKDVVLSSKNGSEKVFNSAFKSLKKLYLQDKILSKEESKIWDNNLLYKEQYVWIVAIYKEMDAKTLKRLERIAKGKFFYGLVVPKKIRFKGDLTSPKDRYTYATETLRKHCENSYW
;
A
#
# COMPACT_ATOMS: atom_id res chain seq x y z
N MET A 1 40.37 46.06 4.60
CA MET A 1 39.82 44.79 4.07
C MET A 1 38.85 44.21 5.10
N ARG A 2 37.55 44.28 4.82
CA ARG A 2 36.47 43.77 5.68
C ARG A 2 36.39 42.25 5.51
N TYR A 3 36.65 41.50 6.58
CA TYR A 3 36.39 40.07 6.62
C TYR A 3 34.87 39.85 6.67
N PHE A 4 34.30 39.32 5.59
CA PHE A 4 32.94 38.80 5.57
C PHE A 4 32.95 37.40 6.21
N LEU A 5 32.49 37.32 7.45
CA LEU A 5 32.22 36.05 8.13
C LEU A 5 30.83 35.57 7.67
N ASN A 6 30.78 34.73 6.62
CA ASN A 6 29.52 34.08 6.22
C ASN A 6 29.27 32.87 7.13
N LEU A 7 28.36 33.04 8.09
CA LEU A 7 27.84 31.96 8.92
C LEU A 7 26.85 31.13 8.09
N ILE A 8 27.29 29.98 7.58
CA ILE A 8 26.39 29.01 6.94
C ILE A 8 25.64 28.27 8.05
N LEU A 9 24.39 28.68 8.28
CA LEU A 9 23.43 27.93 9.09
C LEU A 9 23.01 26.70 8.28
N PHE A 10 23.58 25.53 8.61
CA PHE A 10 23.01 24.25 8.21
C PHE A 10 21.68 24.09 8.95
N LEU A 11 20.58 24.45 8.30
CA LEU A 11 19.28 23.89 8.65
C LEU A 11 19.35 22.41 8.31
N ILE A 12 19.63 21.58 9.32
CA ILE A 12 19.40 20.15 9.25
C ILE A 12 17.87 20.01 9.15
N PHE A 13 17.36 19.95 7.92
CA PHE A 13 16.07 19.34 7.68
C PHE A 13 16.23 17.87 8.08
N ILE A 14 15.71 17.50 9.24
CA ILE A 14 15.49 16.10 9.61
C ILE A 14 14.33 15.64 8.73
N ASP A 15 14.62 15.40 7.45
CA ASP A 15 13.67 14.78 6.54
C ASP A 15 13.66 13.27 6.83
N GLY A 16 12.58 12.85 7.49
CA GLY A 16 12.15 11.46 7.53
C GLY A 16 12.14 10.84 8.93
N SER A 17 11.29 11.31 9.84
CA SER A 17 10.81 10.40 10.87
C SER A 17 9.78 9.48 10.22
N ALA A 18 10.12 8.20 10.04
CA ALA A 18 9.08 7.21 9.86
C ALA A 18 8.28 7.14 11.16
N ALA A 19 6.95 7.21 11.09
CA ALA A 19 6.13 6.98 12.27
C ALA A 19 6.27 5.57 12.87
N GLU A 20 6.90 4.61 12.16
CA GLU A 20 7.27 3.31 12.71
C GLU A 20 8.64 3.34 13.41
N TRP A 21 8.63 3.02 14.70
CA TRP A 21 9.84 2.89 15.53
C TRP A 21 10.10 1.43 15.88
N LYS A 22 11.36 0.97 15.89
CA LYS A 22 11.68 -0.41 16.28
C LYS A 22 11.26 -0.69 17.72
N ASN A 23 11.43 0.29 18.59
CA ASN A 23 11.09 0.24 20.02
C ASN A 23 11.14 1.64 20.65
N LEU A 24 10.66 1.77 21.90
CA LEU A 24 10.65 3.04 22.64
C LEU A 24 12.04 3.62 22.91
N LYS A 25 13.10 2.80 22.95
CA LYS A 25 14.46 3.31 23.16
C LYS A 25 14.90 4.13 21.96
N GLU A 26 14.67 3.64 20.75
CA GLU A 26 14.95 4.37 19.50
C GLU A 26 14.12 5.65 19.42
N TYR A 27 12.81 5.55 19.67
CA TYR A 27 11.93 6.72 19.73
C TYR A 27 12.47 7.82 20.65
N ARG A 28 12.77 7.45 21.91
CA ARG A 28 13.30 8.38 22.91
C ARG A 28 14.65 8.98 22.51
N GLN A 29 15.50 8.22 21.82
CA GLN A 29 16.80 8.71 21.37
C GLN A 29 16.66 9.78 20.29
N GLU A 30 15.68 9.65 19.39
CA GLU A 30 15.47 10.57 18.27
C GLU A 30 14.57 11.76 18.63
N THR A 31 13.54 11.56 19.46
CA THR A 31 12.56 12.62 19.78
C THR A 31 12.78 13.26 21.16
N GLY A 32 13.47 12.57 22.08
CA GLY A 32 13.53 12.94 23.49
C GLY A 32 12.30 12.53 24.31
N ASP A 33 11.22 12.09 23.66
CA ASP A 33 9.96 11.74 24.31
C ASP A 33 9.95 10.28 24.80
N THR A 34 9.17 10.03 25.85
CA THR A 34 8.99 8.68 26.42
C THR A 34 7.65 8.05 26.03
N ILE A 35 6.76 8.83 25.44
CA ILE A 35 5.41 8.46 25.06
C ILE A 35 5.26 8.76 23.57
N LEU A 36 4.79 7.77 22.80
CA LEU A 36 4.53 7.93 21.38
C LEU A 36 3.47 9.00 21.14
N THR A 37 3.66 9.81 20.08
CA THR A 37 2.59 10.70 19.63
C THR A 37 1.45 9.89 19.00
N SER A 38 0.33 10.56 18.73
CA SER A 38 -0.84 9.92 18.09
C SER A 38 -0.61 9.45 16.66
N GLN A 39 0.46 9.89 15.99
CA GLN A 39 0.82 9.42 14.64
C GLN A 39 1.81 8.26 14.66
N ASP A 40 2.53 8.04 15.78
CA ASP A 40 3.62 7.09 15.90
C ASP A 40 3.16 5.71 16.38
N TRP A 41 3.91 4.66 16.01
CA TRP A 41 3.71 3.31 16.51
C TRP A 41 5.03 2.55 16.58
N LEU A 42 5.08 1.47 17.37
CA LEU A 42 6.22 0.56 17.36
C LEU A 42 6.02 -0.56 16.33
N THR A 43 7.09 -1.14 15.80
CA THR A 43 7.00 -2.32 14.91
C THR A 43 6.16 -3.44 15.52
N LYS A 44 6.28 -3.66 16.84
CA LYS A 44 5.46 -4.66 17.56
C LYS A 44 3.96 -4.32 17.56
N ASP A 45 3.60 -3.04 17.53
CA ASP A 45 2.21 -2.57 17.53
C ASP A 45 1.55 -2.90 16.21
N ARG A 46 2.21 -2.61 15.08
CA ARG A 46 1.75 -2.99 13.75
C ARG A 46 1.64 -4.52 13.61
N LEU A 47 2.69 -5.25 13.98
CA LEU A 47 2.70 -6.72 13.83
C LEU A 47 1.64 -7.42 14.67
N ARG A 48 1.24 -6.84 15.80
CA ARG A 48 0.19 -7.37 16.69
C ARG A 48 -1.16 -6.69 16.53
N ASN A 49 -1.28 -5.74 15.60
CA ASN A 49 -2.49 -4.93 15.38
C ASN A 49 -3.05 -4.31 16.69
N THR A 50 -2.17 -3.75 17.53
CA THR A 50 -2.54 -3.20 18.85
C THR A 50 -3.38 -1.92 18.71
N ILE A 51 -3.99 -1.48 19.81
CA ILE A 51 -4.76 -0.22 19.83
C ILE A 51 -3.92 0.99 19.42
N VAL A 52 -2.62 1.02 19.77
CA VAL A 52 -1.69 2.10 19.37
C VAL A 52 -1.60 2.19 17.84
N TRP A 53 -1.39 1.06 17.16
CA TRP A 53 -1.38 0.99 15.70
C TRP A 53 -2.72 1.43 15.08
N GLN A 54 -3.84 1.01 15.65
CA GLN A 54 -5.17 1.37 15.16
C GLN A 54 -5.45 2.87 15.31
N GLN A 55 -5.06 3.46 16.45
CA GLN A 55 -5.18 4.89 16.71
C GLN A 55 -4.28 5.71 15.79
N ALA A 56 -3.03 5.29 15.59
CA ALA A 56 -2.11 5.91 14.64
C ALA A 56 -2.66 5.88 13.22
N ASN A 57 -3.19 4.74 12.76
CA ASN A 57 -3.80 4.65 11.44
C ASN A 57 -5.00 5.59 11.28
N SER A 58 -5.87 5.66 12.28
CA SER A 58 -7.02 6.56 12.28
C SER A 58 -6.56 8.02 12.22
N PHE A 59 -5.61 8.41 13.07
CA PHE A 59 -5.05 9.77 13.10
C PHE A 59 -4.38 10.13 11.77
N ASN A 60 -3.54 9.25 11.24
CA ASN A 60 -2.84 9.49 9.98
C ASN A 60 -3.82 9.59 8.82
N LEU A 61 -4.85 8.74 8.78
CA LEU A 61 -5.90 8.80 7.77
C LEU A 61 -6.68 10.12 7.82
N THR A 62 -7.10 10.55 9.01
CA THR A 62 -7.88 11.78 9.16
C THR A 62 -7.04 13.03 8.91
N ASN A 63 -5.73 13.00 9.15
CA ASN A 63 -4.81 14.11 8.88
C ASN A 63 -4.11 14.03 7.51
N ASN A 64 -4.47 13.05 6.67
CA ASN A 64 -3.90 12.87 5.32
C ASN A 64 -2.37 12.62 5.32
N LEU A 65 -1.86 11.96 6.37
CA LEU A 65 -0.45 11.63 6.58
C LEU A 65 -0.09 10.30 5.90
N PHE A 66 -0.26 10.22 4.58
CA PHE A 66 0.05 8.99 3.83
C PHE A 66 1.55 8.71 3.70
N LEU A 67 2.40 9.72 3.91
CA LEU A 67 3.85 9.59 3.85
C LEU A 67 4.43 8.84 5.06
N GLU A 68 3.65 8.59 6.11
CA GLU A 68 4.10 7.81 7.27
C GLU A 68 4.31 6.32 6.96
N TYR A 69 3.77 5.83 5.85
CA TYR A 69 3.84 4.43 5.44
C TYR A 69 4.89 4.24 4.34
N GLN A 70 6.11 3.96 4.77
CA GLN A 70 7.32 3.89 3.94
C GLN A 70 7.50 2.53 3.25
N THR A 71 7.04 1.45 3.88
CA THR A 71 7.22 0.10 3.34
C THR A 71 5.93 -0.50 2.79
N ILE A 72 6.08 -1.45 1.84
CA ILE A 72 4.94 -2.26 1.35
C ILE A 72 4.28 -3.02 2.52
N ALA A 73 5.05 -3.40 3.54
CA ALA A 73 4.52 -4.09 4.72
C ALA A 73 3.62 -3.18 5.57
N GLU A 74 4.04 -1.95 5.82
CA GLU A 74 3.20 -0.95 6.52
C GLU A 74 1.92 -0.65 5.75
N ARG A 75 2.02 -0.38 4.43
CA ARG A 75 0.84 -0.13 3.57
C ARG A 75 -0.11 -1.32 3.52
N ARG A 76 0.44 -2.55 3.44
CA ARG A 76 -0.32 -3.80 3.52
C ARG A 76 -1.10 -3.86 4.83
N ASP A 77 -0.42 -3.67 5.95
CA ASP A 77 -1.04 -3.81 7.27
C ASP A 77 -2.05 -2.68 7.53
N PHE A 78 -1.82 -1.49 6.96
CA PHE A 78 -2.82 -0.42 6.93
C PHE A 78 -4.07 -0.84 6.16
N TYR A 79 -3.94 -1.43 4.97
CA TYR A 79 -5.10 -1.91 4.21
C TYR A 79 -5.89 -2.98 4.97
N LYS A 80 -5.20 -3.85 5.73
CA LYS A 80 -5.85 -4.84 6.60
C LYS A 80 -6.66 -4.14 7.68
N TRP A 81 -6.04 -3.23 8.43
CA TRP A 81 -6.73 -2.44 9.45
C TRP A 81 -7.95 -1.71 8.86
N PHE A 82 -7.75 -1.00 7.75
CA PHE A 82 -8.78 -0.20 7.11
C PHE A 82 -9.98 -1.05 6.66
N ALA A 83 -9.74 -2.20 6.01
CA ALA A 83 -10.83 -3.09 5.61
C ALA A 83 -11.65 -3.58 6.83
N LEU A 84 -10.97 -3.99 7.90
CA LEU A 84 -11.65 -4.42 9.13
C LEU A 84 -12.48 -3.27 9.75
N SER A 85 -11.92 -2.06 9.86
CA SER A 85 -12.64 -0.90 10.42
C SER A 85 -13.85 -0.46 9.58
N ILE A 86 -13.76 -0.57 8.26
CA ILE A 86 -14.84 -0.20 7.35
C ILE A 86 -15.95 -1.28 7.32
N GLU A 87 -15.58 -2.55 7.47
CA GLU A 87 -16.52 -3.66 7.62
C GLU A 87 -17.29 -3.59 8.94
N GLU A 88 -16.62 -3.23 10.03
CA GLU A 88 -17.23 -3.00 11.33
C GLU A 88 -18.27 -1.86 11.27
N LYS A 89 -18.01 -0.83 10.46
CA LYS A 89 -18.98 0.22 10.11
C LYS A 89 -20.13 -0.24 9.20
N GLY A 90 -20.10 -1.49 8.73
CA GLY A 90 -21.16 -2.10 7.93
C GLY A 90 -21.02 -1.97 6.42
N HIS A 91 -20.00 -1.26 5.91
CA HIS A 91 -19.75 -1.15 4.47
C HIS A 91 -19.40 -2.50 3.84
N LYS A 92 -19.70 -2.66 2.54
CA LYS A 92 -19.44 -3.88 1.76
C LYS A 92 -18.43 -3.66 0.64
N VAL A 93 -17.54 -2.67 0.80
CA VAL A 93 -16.46 -2.39 -0.16
C VAL A 93 -15.41 -3.51 -0.10
N VAL A 94 -14.85 -3.87 -1.25
CA VAL A 94 -13.91 -5.00 -1.37
C VAL A 94 -12.51 -4.51 -1.75
N TRP A 95 -12.38 -3.29 -2.31
CA TRP A 95 -11.10 -2.77 -2.76
C TRP A 95 -9.98 -2.80 -1.70
N PRO A 96 -10.21 -2.46 -0.40
CA PRO A 96 -9.11 -2.50 0.57
C PRO A 96 -8.61 -3.92 0.84
N ARG A 97 -9.49 -4.94 0.76
CA ARG A 97 -9.08 -6.36 0.81
C ARG A 97 -8.23 -6.73 -0.41
N MET A 98 -8.60 -6.26 -1.59
CA MET A 98 -7.81 -6.47 -2.82
C MET A 98 -6.43 -5.82 -2.70
N ALA A 99 -6.37 -4.59 -2.19
CA ALA A 99 -5.12 -3.88 -1.96
C ALA A 99 -4.24 -4.58 -0.92
N HIS A 100 -4.83 -5.07 0.18
CA HIS A 100 -4.16 -5.93 1.16
C HIS A 100 -3.61 -7.22 0.52
N PHE A 101 -4.41 -7.90 -0.29
CA PHE A 101 -4.02 -9.12 -0.99
C PHE A 101 -2.82 -8.89 -1.92
N ILE A 102 -2.91 -7.89 -2.81
CA ILE A 102 -1.83 -7.55 -3.73
C ILE A 102 -0.57 -7.14 -2.97
N SER A 103 -0.70 -6.26 -1.97
CA SER A 103 0.43 -5.81 -1.15
C SER A 103 1.08 -6.96 -0.39
N SER A 104 0.30 -7.96 0.05
CA SER A 104 0.82 -9.20 0.64
C SER A 104 1.71 -9.95 -0.34
N LYS A 105 1.26 -10.13 -1.59
CA LYS A 105 2.06 -10.79 -2.63
C LYS A 105 3.29 -9.99 -3.03
N LEU A 106 3.18 -8.67 -3.15
CA LEU A 106 4.32 -7.80 -3.43
C LEU A 106 5.34 -7.84 -2.29
N SER A 107 4.90 -7.84 -1.03
CA SER A 107 5.82 -7.90 0.13
C SER A 107 6.66 -9.18 0.18
N LEU A 108 6.19 -10.28 -0.43
CA LEU A 108 6.98 -11.51 -0.55
C LEU A 108 8.21 -11.31 -1.44
N THR A 109 8.15 -10.45 -2.46
CA THR A 109 9.27 -10.22 -3.38
C THR A 109 10.53 -9.69 -2.69
N SER A 110 10.35 -9.02 -1.55
CA SER A 110 11.45 -8.49 -0.72
C SER A 110 11.86 -9.44 0.42
N ARG A 111 11.27 -10.63 0.53
CA ARG A 111 11.51 -11.60 1.61
C ARG A 111 12.20 -12.86 1.10
N PHE A 112 13.02 -13.47 1.96
CA PHE A 112 13.62 -14.78 1.69
C PHE A 112 12.55 -15.88 1.62
N PRO A 113 12.66 -16.88 0.72
CA PRO A 113 13.71 -17.04 -0.31
C PRO A 113 13.39 -16.33 -1.64
N TYR A 114 12.23 -15.68 -1.76
CA TYR A 114 11.79 -15.08 -3.03
C TYR A 114 12.70 -13.95 -3.51
N ASN A 115 13.30 -13.17 -2.60
CA ASN A 115 14.25 -12.11 -2.92
C ASN A 115 15.54 -12.61 -3.61
N ILE A 116 15.86 -13.91 -3.55
CA ILE A 116 16.97 -14.52 -4.29
C ILE A 116 16.63 -14.62 -5.77
N VAL A 117 15.36 -14.90 -6.08
CA VAL A 117 14.88 -15.19 -7.43
C VAL A 117 14.30 -13.94 -8.10
N VAL A 118 13.73 -13.03 -7.32
CA VAL A 118 13.16 -11.77 -7.82
C VAL A 118 14.26 -10.73 -7.98
N LYS A 119 14.34 -10.14 -9.18
CA LYS A 119 15.35 -9.13 -9.52
C LYS A 119 15.01 -7.77 -8.87
N LYS A 120 16.05 -6.97 -8.59
CA LYS A 120 15.92 -5.67 -7.91
C LYS A 120 15.00 -4.69 -8.63
N ASP A 121 14.99 -4.72 -9.96
CA ASP A 121 14.11 -3.90 -10.80
C ASP A 121 12.62 -4.19 -10.54
N VAL A 122 12.24 -5.46 -10.48
CA VAL A 122 10.89 -5.90 -10.12
C VAL A 122 10.50 -5.45 -8.70
N VAL A 123 11.43 -5.53 -7.74
CA VAL A 123 11.19 -5.06 -6.37
C VAL A 123 10.97 -3.55 -6.34
N LEU A 124 11.79 -2.77 -7.07
CA LEU A 124 11.66 -1.33 -7.17
C LEU A 124 10.33 -0.92 -7.81
N SER A 125 9.97 -1.52 -8.95
CA SER A 125 8.67 -1.28 -9.59
C SER A 125 7.50 -1.62 -8.68
N SER A 126 7.61 -2.69 -7.89
CA SER A 126 6.59 -3.08 -6.91
C SER A 126 6.44 -2.06 -5.78
N LYS A 127 7.56 -1.50 -5.29
CA LYS A 127 7.56 -0.42 -4.29
C LYS A 127 6.89 0.84 -4.84
N ASN A 128 7.29 1.28 -6.03
CA ASN A 128 6.76 2.48 -6.68
C ASN A 128 5.25 2.34 -6.97
N GLY A 129 4.82 1.17 -7.47
CA GLY A 129 3.41 0.86 -7.68
C GLY A 129 2.60 0.89 -6.40
N SER A 130 3.06 0.21 -5.36
CA SER A 130 2.42 0.20 -4.04
C SER A 130 2.27 1.61 -3.46
N GLU A 131 3.33 2.41 -3.53
CA GLU A 131 3.33 3.80 -3.05
C GLU A 131 2.36 4.68 -3.81
N LYS A 132 2.43 4.63 -5.14
CA LYS A 132 1.59 5.46 -6.00
C LYS A 132 0.10 5.20 -5.75
N VAL A 133 -0.29 3.92 -5.65
CA VAL A 133 -1.69 3.55 -5.39
C VAL A 133 -2.10 3.97 -3.98
N PHE A 134 -1.27 3.71 -2.97
CA PHE A 134 -1.55 4.06 -1.58
C PHE A 134 -1.78 5.56 -1.40
N ASN A 135 -0.82 6.38 -1.84
CA ASN A 135 -0.86 7.83 -1.70
C ASN A 135 -2.06 8.41 -2.48
N SER A 136 -2.34 7.90 -3.68
CA SER A 136 -3.44 8.40 -4.52
C SER A 136 -4.82 8.01 -3.99
N ALA A 137 -4.94 6.84 -3.35
CA ALA A 137 -6.21 6.35 -2.78
C ALA A 137 -6.55 7.03 -1.45
N PHE A 138 -5.56 7.51 -0.71
CA PHE A 138 -5.68 7.92 0.70
C PHE A 138 -6.83 8.88 0.98
N LYS A 139 -7.02 9.91 0.13
CA LYS A 139 -8.15 10.85 0.25
C LYS A 139 -9.52 10.18 0.07
N SER A 140 -9.61 9.20 -0.83
CA SER A 140 -10.86 8.44 -1.03
C SER A 140 -11.13 7.51 0.15
N LEU A 141 -10.08 6.92 0.72
CA LEU A 141 -10.17 6.11 1.95
C LEU A 141 -10.62 6.96 3.14
N LYS A 142 -10.04 8.15 3.32
CA LYS A 142 -10.46 9.11 4.35
C LYS A 142 -11.94 9.46 4.21
N LYS A 143 -12.39 9.77 2.99
CA LYS A 143 -13.81 10.09 2.73
C LYS A 143 -14.74 8.92 3.10
N LEU A 144 -14.36 7.70 2.73
CA LEU A 144 -15.15 6.51 3.08
C LEU A 144 -15.17 6.27 4.60
N TYR A 145 -14.04 6.49 5.27
CA TYR A 145 -13.91 6.27 6.71
C TYR A 145 -14.70 7.29 7.54
N LEU A 146 -14.77 8.55 7.09
CA LEU A 146 -15.44 9.62 7.83
C LEU A 146 -16.93 9.76 7.54
N GLN A 147 -17.49 9.02 6.57
CA GLN A 147 -18.92 9.13 6.28
C GLN A 147 -19.73 8.33 7.31
N ASP A 148 -20.88 8.88 7.69
CA ASP A 148 -21.84 8.18 8.55
C ASP A 148 -22.79 7.28 7.75
N LYS A 149 -23.03 7.62 6.48
CA LYS A 149 -23.90 6.83 5.60
C LYS A 149 -23.23 5.51 5.25
N ILE A 150 -23.80 4.41 5.72
CA ILE A 150 -23.43 3.06 5.29
C ILE A 150 -23.82 2.88 3.81
N LEU A 151 -22.83 2.54 2.99
CA LEU A 151 -23.08 2.24 1.57
C LEU A 151 -23.80 0.90 1.44
N SER A 152 -24.83 0.85 0.60
CA SER A 152 -25.45 -0.40 0.17
C SER A 152 -24.44 -1.29 -0.56
N LYS A 153 -24.82 -2.54 -0.85
CA LYS A 153 -23.97 -3.46 -1.62
C LYS A 153 -23.66 -2.91 -3.02
N GLU A 154 -24.67 -2.36 -3.69
CA GLU A 154 -24.56 -1.76 -5.02
C GLU A 154 -23.72 -0.48 -4.98
N GLU A 155 -23.94 0.39 -3.99
CA GLU A 155 -23.15 1.61 -3.79
C GLU A 155 -21.68 1.27 -3.49
N SER A 156 -21.43 0.24 -2.68
CA SER A 156 -20.07 -0.26 -2.37
C SER A 156 -19.37 -0.79 -3.63
N LYS A 157 -20.09 -1.52 -4.48
CA LYS A 157 -19.55 -2.01 -5.76
C LYS A 157 -19.24 -0.87 -6.73
N ILE A 158 -20.09 0.16 -6.79
CA ILE A 158 -19.83 1.37 -7.59
C ILE A 158 -18.59 2.09 -7.06
N TRP A 159 -18.48 2.22 -5.74
CA TRP A 159 -17.31 2.83 -5.10
C TRP A 159 -16.02 2.08 -5.44
N ASP A 160 -16.01 0.74 -5.32
CA ASP A 160 -14.88 -0.12 -5.70
C ASP A 160 -14.50 0.10 -7.17
N ASN A 161 -15.48 0.03 -8.08
CA ASN A 161 -15.26 0.17 -9.52
C ASN A 161 -14.67 1.54 -9.88
N ASN A 162 -15.17 2.62 -9.26
CA ASN A 162 -14.64 3.96 -9.47
C ASN A 162 -13.18 4.07 -9.00
N LEU A 163 -12.83 3.46 -7.87
CA LEU A 163 -11.47 3.47 -7.36
C LEU A 163 -10.53 2.64 -8.24
N LEU A 164 -10.97 1.44 -8.65
CA LEU A 164 -10.24 0.57 -9.58
C LEU A 164 -10.03 1.25 -10.93
N TYR A 165 -11.02 1.99 -11.43
CA TYR A 165 -10.86 2.72 -12.68
C TYR A 165 -9.75 3.76 -12.56
N LYS A 166 -9.77 4.59 -11.50
CA LYS A 166 -8.70 5.56 -11.23
C LYS A 166 -7.33 4.89 -11.09
N GLU A 167 -7.26 3.79 -10.35
CA GLU A 167 -6.03 3.03 -10.19
C GLU A 167 -5.46 2.58 -11.53
N GLN A 168 -6.26 1.91 -12.35
CA GLN A 168 -5.80 1.25 -13.57
C GLN A 168 -5.58 2.21 -14.74
N TYR A 169 -6.39 3.27 -14.87
CA TYR A 169 -6.38 4.21 -15.99
C TYR A 169 -5.67 5.53 -15.70
N VAL A 170 -5.43 5.87 -14.44
CA VAL A 170 -4.83 7.16 -14.07
C VAL A 170 -3.53 6.95 -13.29
N TRP A 171 -3.58 6.27 -12.15
CA TRP A 171 -2.46 6.30 -11.20
C TRP A 171 -1.25 5.51 -11.65
N ILE A 172 -1.46 4.29 -12.18
CA ILE A 172 -0.36 3.38 -12.48
C ILE A 172 0.04 3.37 -13.97
N VAL A 173 -0.64 4.13 -14.82
CA VAL A 173 -0.37 4.17 -16.27
C VAL A 173 1.06 4.62 -16.54
N ALA A 174 1.53 5.69 -15.88
CA ALA A 174 2.90 6.17 -16.03
C ALA A 174 3.92 5.09 -15.63
N ILE A 175 3.66 4.37 -14.53
CA ILE A 175 4.55 3.30 -14.05
C ILE A 175 4.74 2.21 -15.10
N TYR A 176 3.67 1.76 -15.77
CA TYR A 176 3.80 0.76 -16.84
C TYR A 176 4.47 1.30 -18.11
N LYS A 177 4.29 2.60 -18.42
CA LYS A 177 4.91 3.24 -19.60
C LYS A 177 6.41 3.46 -19.43
N GLU A 178 6.85 3.83 -18.23
CA GLU A 178 8.25 4.12 -17.91
C GLU A 178 9.07 2.86 -17.60
N MET A 179 8.39 1.72 -17.41
CA MET A 179 9.04 0.46 -17.08
C MET A 179 9.76 -0.13 -18.30
N ASP A 180 11.00 -0.58 -18.10
CA ASP A 180 11.74 -1.23 -19.16
C ASP A 180 11.09 -2.57 -19.57
N ALA A 181 11.25 -2.94 -20.84
CA ALA A 181 10.61 -4.11 -21.42
C ALA A 181 11.00 -5.43 -20.72
N LYS A 182 12.21 -5.53 -20.14
CA LYS A 182 12.65 -6.75 -19.45
C LYS A 182 11.91 -6.88 -18.11
N THR A 183 11.79 -5.80 -17.35
CA THR A 183 11.04 -5.77 -16.09
C THR A 183 9.56 -6.04 -16.32
N LEU A 184 8.96 -5.40 -17.33
CA LEU A 184 7.56 -5.62 -17.70
C LEU A 184 7.29 -7.09 -18.06
N LYS A 185 8.13 -7.71 -18.89
CA LYS A 185 8.01 -9.13 -19.25
C LYS A 185 8.13 -10.05 -18.04
N ARG A 186 8.95 -9.70 -17.05
CA ARG A 186 9.08 -10.48 -15.80
C ARG A 186 7.82 -10.36 -14.94
N LEU A 187 7.30 -9.15 -14.74
CA LEU A 187 6.03 -8.94 -14.04
C LEU A 187 4.88 -9.68 -14.71
N GLU A 188 4.84 -9.68 -16.05
CA GLU A 188 3.82 -10.41 -16.80
C GLU A 188 3.91 -11.92 -16.54
N ARG A 189 5.12 -12.49 -16.52
CA ARG A 189 5.33 -13.90 -16.16
C ARG A 189 4.89 -14.21 -14.74
N ILE A 190 5.14 -13.31 -13.78
CA ILE A 190 4.71 -13.44 -12.39
C ILE A 190 3.19 -13.42 -12.30
N ALA A 191 2.54 -12.39 -12.86
CA ALA A 191 1.09 -12.21 -12.83
C ALA A 191 0.34 -13.36 -13.51
N LYS A 192 0.89 -13.89 -14.60
CA LYS A 192 0.36 -15.07 -15.32
C LYS A 192 0.71 -16.40 -14.65
N GLY A 193 1.48 -16.39 -13.56
CA GLY A 193 1.93 -17.60 -12.85
C GLY A 193 2.72 -18.56 -13.76
N LYS A 194 3.55 -18.03 -14.67
CA LYS A 194 4.35 -18.82 -15.61
C LYS A 194 5.54 -19.47 -14.91
N PHE A 195 5.81 -20.74 -15.21
CA PHE A 195 6.94 -21.51 -14.64
C PHE A 195 6.88 -21.57 -13.09
N PHE A 196 8.00 -21.35 -12.38
CA PHE A 196 8.03 -21.42 -10.90
C PHE A 196 7.12 -20.40 -10.21
N TYR A 197 6.71 -19.31 -10.88
CA TYR A 197 5.75 -18.34 -10.32
C TYR A 197 4.35 -18.92 -10.10
N GLY A 198 4.05 -20.06 -10.71
CA GLY A 198 2.79 -20.78 -10.51
C GLY A 198 2.57 -21.27 -9.07
N LEU A 199 3.65 -21.39 -8.28
CA LEU A 199 3.60 -21.72 -6.85
C LEU A 199 3.18 -20.52 -5.98
N VAL A 200 3.39 -19.29 -6.48
CA VAL A 200 3.08 -18.04 -5.75
C VAL A 200 1.68 -17.51 -6.08
N VAL A 201 1.21 -17.78 -7.31
CA VAL A 201 -0.08 -17.31 -7.84
C VAL A 201 -1.01 -18.49 -8.15
N PRO A 202 -2.03 -18.76 -7.30
CA PRO A 202 -3.03 -19.78 -7.54
C PRO A 202 -3.69 -19.66 -8.90
N LYS A 203 -3.95 -20.80 -9.58
CA LYS A 203 -4.53 -20.83 -10.94
C LYS A 203 -5.78 -19.95 -11.09
N LYS A 204 -6.63 -19.93 -10.07
CA LYS A 204 -7.90 -19.17 -10.04
C LYS A 204 -7.76 -17.65 -10.17
N ILE A 205 -6.58 -17.10 -9.88
CA ILE A 205 -6.32 -15.66 -9.92
C ILE A 205 -5.15 -15.28 -10.84
N ARG A 206 -4.76 -16.16 -11.75
CA ARG A 206 -3.71 -15.81 -12.72
C ARG A 206 -4.27 -14.78 -13.71
N PHE A 207 -3.51 -13.72 -13.92
CA PHE A 207 -3.81 -12.74 -14.95
C PHE A 207 -3.76 -13.40 -16.34
N LYS A 208 -4.62 -13.00 -17.27
CA LYS A 208 -4.69 -13.59 -18.62
C LYS A 208 -4.45 -12.57 -19.75
N GLY A 209 -4.67 -11.29 -19.51
CA GLY A 209 -4.56 -10.24 -20.53
C GLY A 209 -3.14 -9.70 -20.73
N ASP A 210 -3.06 -8.50 -21.28
CA ASP A 210 -1.86 -7.70 -21.42
C ASP A 210 -1.69 -6.75 -20.22
N LEU A 211 -0.53 -6.82 -19.55
CA LEU A 211 -0.26 -5.95 -18.40
C LEU A 211 -0.14 -4.48 -18.80
N THR A 212 0.13 -4.16 -20.07
CA THR A 212 0.18 -2.77 -20.53
C THR A 212 -1.22 -2.18 -20.76
N SER A 213 -2.21 -3.02 -21.07
CA SER A 213 -3.61 -2.64 -21.28
C SER A 213 -4.31 -2.28 -19.98
N PRO A 214 -4.69 -1.00 -19.74
CA PRO A 214 -5.49 -0.62 -18.58
C PRO A 214 -6.83 -1.36 -18.52
N LYS A 215 -7.43 -1.63 -19.68
CA LYS A 215 -8.68 -2.36 -19.82
C LYS A 215 -8.55 -3.80 -19.30
N ASP A 216 -7.48 -4.48 -19.66
CA ASP A 216 -7.26 -5.87 -19.25
C ASP A 216 -7.02 -5.95 -17.75
N ARG A 217 -6.21 -5.02 -17.20
CA ARG A 217 -5.98 -4.94 -15.76
C ARG A 217 -7.26 -4.62 -14.98
N TYR A 218 -8.07 -3.68 -15.47
CA TYR A 218 -9.36 -3.33 -14.86
C TYR A 218 -10.36 -4.49 -14.90
N THR A 219 -10.46 -5.18 -16.03
CA THR A 219 -11.30 -6.38 -16.19
C THR A 219 -10.86 -7.48 -15.23
N TYR A 220 -9.56 -7.75 -15.16
CA TYR A 220 -9.02 -8.70 -14.17
C TYR A 220 -9.35 -8.30 -12.73
N ALA A 221 -9.16 -7.02 -12.37
CA ALA A 221 -9.41 -6.54 -11.03
C ALA A 221 -10.89 -6.71 -10.62
N THR A 222 -11.81 -6.33 -11.51
CA THR A 222 -13.26 -6.35 -11.25
C THR A 222 -13.86 -7.75 -11.35
N GLU A 223 -13.46 -8.57 -12.32
CA GLU A 223 -14.10 -9.85 -12.60
C GLU A 223 -13.44 -11.05 -11.93
N THR A 224 -12.14 -10.95 -11.62
CA THR A 224 -11.37 -12.05 -11.03
C THR A 224 -10.97 -11.73 -9.59
N LEU A 225 -10.20 -10.66 -9.39
CA LEU A 225 -9.61 -10.36 -8.09
C LEU A 225 -10.68 -9.97 -7.06
N ARG A 226 -11.62 -9.09 -7.42
CA ARG A 226 -12.72 -8.70 -6.53
C ARG A 226 -13.54 -9.90 -6.08
N LYS A 227 -13.96 -10.77 -7.02
CA LYS A 227 -14.71 -12.00 -6.69
C LYS A 227 -13.94 -12.91 -5.75
N HIS A 228 -12.62 -13.01 -5.93
CA HIS A 228 -11.76 -13.80 -5.04
C HIS A 228 -11.70 -13.20 -3.62
N CYS A 229 -11.52 -11.89 -3.52
CA CYS A 229 -11.40 -11.19 -2.23
C CYS A 229 -12.74 -11.04 -1.48
N GLU A 230 -13.86 -11.00 -2.19
CA GLU A 230 -15.21 -10.92 -1.62
C GLU A 230 -15.62 -12.20 -0.89
N ASN A 231 -15.24 -13.37 -1.43
CA ASN A 231 -15.76 -14.67 -0.98
C ASN A 231 -14.77 -15.52 -0.16
N SER A 232 -13.49 -15.16 -0.09
CA SER A 232 -12.46 -16.13 0.34
C SER A 232 -11.26 -15.52 1.05
N TYR A 233 -11.30 -14.26 1.48
CA TYR A 233 -10.08 -13.60 1.95
C TYR A 233 -10.23 -12.84 3.27
N TRP A 234 -9.94 -13.53 4.37
CA TRP A 234 -9.19 -13.03 5.52
C TRP A 234 -8.19 -14.11 5.96
#